data_AF-A0A7C6PGQ9-F1
#
_entry.id   AF-A0A7C6PGQ9-F1
#
_cell.length_a   1.000
_cell.length_b   1.000
_cell.length_c   1.000
_cell.angle_alpha   90.00
_cell.angle_beta   90.00
_cell.angle_gamma   90.00
#
_symmetry.space_group_name_H-M   'P 1'
#
loop_
_entity.id
_entity.type
_entity.pdbx_description
1 polymer ?
#
loop_
_entity_poly.entity_id
_entity_poly.type
_entity_poly.pdbx_seq_one_letter_code
_entity_poly.pdbx_strand_id
1 'polypeptide(L)'
;MALSFPATAFGDPFDLHSLPLPRPADGYAVQRLDHDQLLDRSSQAFLPVRDTALDALFSSFVEAHTAASEWLCAHDLSSETHPLAIVPAAFDPVLQRHILIYGVLRTQP
;
A
#
# COMPACT_ATOMS: atom_id res chain seq x y z
N MET A 1 -20.97 -4.90 -8.78
CA MET A 1 -21.03 -5.63 -7.50
C MET A 1 -19.71 -5.36 -6.79
N ALA A 2 -19.72 -4.68 -5.66
CA ALA A 2 -18.49 -4.44 -4.89
C ALA A 2 -18.09 -5.77 -4.23
N LEU A 3 -17.11 -6.46 -4.80
CA LEU A 3 -16.52 -7.65 -4.20
C LEU A 3 -15.79 -7.21 -2.92
N SER A 4 -16.33 -7.62 -1.77
CA SER A 4 -15.70 -7.36 -0.48
C SER A 4 -14.59 -8.38 -0.27
N PHE A 5 -13.34 -8.00 -0.56
CA PHE A 5 -12.18 -8.75 -0.10
C PHE A 5 -12.13 -8.71 1.43
N PRO A 6 -11.66 -9.76 2.10
CA PRO A 6 -11.48 -9.71 3.55
C PRO A 6 -10.53 -8.57 3.93
N ALA A 7 -10.70 -8.01 5.13
CA ALA A 7 -9.86 -6.90 5.61
C ALA A 7 -8.37 -7.28 5.68
N THR A 8 -8.08 -8.58 5.81
CA THR A 8 -6.74 -9.17 5.85
C THR A 8 -6.18 -9.55 4.47
N ALA A 9 -6.91 -9.27 3.38
CA ALA A 9 -6.51 -9.69 2.02
C ALA A 9 -5.15 -9.13 1.58
N PHE A 10 -4.78 -7.95 2.09
CA PHE A 10 -3.56 -7.22 1.70
C PHE A 10 -2.62 -6.98 2.89
N GLY A 11 -2.75 -7.81 3.93
CA GLY A 11 -2.13 -7.63 5.24
C GLY A 11 -3.15 -7.29 6.32
N ASP A 12 -2.74 -7.42 7.59
CA ASP A 12 -3.61 -7.08 8.72
C ASP A 12 -3.88 -5.57 8.77
N PRO A 13 -5.12 -5.14 9.07
CA PRO A 13 -5.40 -3.74 9.32
C PRO A 13 -4.53 -3.21 10.47
N PHE A 14 -3.86 -2.09 10.23
CA PHE A 14 -3.03 -1.41 11.22
C PHE A 14 -3.31 0.08 11.23
N ASP A 15 -2.96 0.72 12.35
CA ASP A 15 -2.99 2.17 12.51
C ASP A 15 -1.55 2.72 12.55
N LEU A 16 -1.24 3.66 11.65
CA LEU A 16 0.08 4.28 11.53
C LEU A 16 0.55 4.92 12.84
N HIS A 17 -0.35 5.51 13.62
CA HIS A 17 0.00 6.18 14.88
C HIS A 17 0.33 5.20 16.01
N SER A 18 -0.16 3.97 15.90
CA SER A 18 0.01 2.92 16.89
C SER A 18 1.19 1.98 16.57
N LEU A 19 1.79 2.10 15.38
CA LEU A 19 2.91 1.27 14.97
C LEU A 19 4.25 1.80 15.50
N PRO A 20 5.15 0.92 16.00
CA PRO A 20 6.49 1.29 16.43
C PRO A 20 7.40 1.47 15.20
N LEU A 21 7.07 2.44 14.34
CA LEU A 21 7.80 2.68 13.10
C LEU A 21 9.15 3.37 13.40
N PRO A 22 10.22 3.01 12.67
CA PRO A 22 11.53 3.67 12.81
C PRO A 22 11.49 5.13 12.36
N ARG A 23 10.47 5.53 11.59
CA ARG A 23 10.21 6.90 11.15
C ARG A 23 8.70 7.12 10.97
N PRO A 24 8.20 8.36 11.06
CA PRO A 24 6.79 8.64 10.83
C PRO A 24 6.38 8.25 9.41
N ALA A 25 5.19 7.67 9.29
CA ALA A 25 4.49 7.45 8.04
C ALA A 25 3.49 8.59 7.82
N ASP A 26 3.35 9.03 6.57
CA ASP A 26 2.37 10.05 6.18
C ASP A 26 1.07 9.43 5.67
N GLY A 27 1.09 8.14 5.31
CA GLY A 27 -0.08 7.44 4.79
C GLY A 27 0.15 5.94 4.54
N TYR A 28 -0.82 5.35 3.86
CA TYR A 28 -0.83 3.95 3.45
C TYR A 28 -0.56 3.89 1.95
N ALA A 29 0.27 2.93 1.50
CA ALA A 29 0.49 2.70 0.08
C ALA A 29 0.17 1.25 -0.27
N VAL A 30 -0.38 1.03 -1.46
CA VAL A 30 -0.57 -0.32 -2.02
C VAL A 30 0.66 -0.66 -2.85
N GLN A 31 1.45 -1.61 -2.40
CA GLN A 31 2.63 -2.10 -3.07
C GLN A 31 2.33 -3.37 -3.84
N ARG A 32 2.94 -3.50 -5.02
CA ARG A 32 3.01 -4.78 -5.71
C ARG A 32 4.22 -5.59 -5.21
N LEU A 33 3.99 -6.72 -4.55
CA LEU A 33 5.00 -7.67 -4.11
C LEU A 33 5.90 -8.08 -5.29
N ASP A 34 7.19 -8.30 -4.99
CA ASP A 34 8.27 -8.59 -5.95
C ASP A 34 8.57 -7.49 -6.99
N HIS A 35 7.87 -6.36 -6.93
CA HIS A 35 8.07 -5.22 -7.81
C HIS A 35 8.25 -3.93 -7.00
N ASP A 36 9.18 -3.08 -7.42
CA ASP A 36 9.37 -1.75 -6.81
C ASP A 36 8.32 -0.75 -7.33
N GLN A 37 7.03 -1.11 -7.26
CA GLN A 37 5.90 -0.34 -7.77
C GLN A 37 4.81 -0.13 -6.72
N LEU A 38 4.21 1.06 -6.74
CA LEU A 38 3.04 1.40 -5.92
C LEU A 38 1.86 1.76 -6.80
N LEU A 39 0.66 1.51 -6.27
CA LEU A 39 -0.57 1.94 -6.91
C LEU A 39 -0.69 3.45 -6.79
N ASP A 40 -0.74 4.10 -7.94
CA ASP A 40 -1.00 5.52 -8.05
C ASP A 40 -2.50 5.80 -7.88
N ARG A 41 -2.86 6.73 -7.00
CA ARG A 41 -4.27 7.06 -6.72
C ARG A 41 -4.98 7.65 -7.93
N SER A 42 -4.24 8.41 -8.76
CA SER A 42 -4.82 9.26 -9.80
C SER A 42 -5.11 8.47 -11.08
N SER A 43 -4.19 7.60 -11.46
CA SER A 43 -4.24 6.79 -12.67
C SER A 43 -4.69 5.36 -12.41
N GLN A 44 -4.78 4.94 -11.14
CA GLN A 44 -5.07 3.55 -10.75
C GLN A 44 -4.09 2.55 -11.40
N ALA A 45 -2.86 2.99 -11.66
CA ALA A 45 -1.81 2.20 -12.29
C ALA A 45 -0.62 2.01 -11.33
N PHE A 46 0.12 0.92 -11.51
CA PHE A 46 1.35 0.69 -10.76
C PHE A 46 2.51 1.47 -11.37
N LEU A 47 2.99 2.49 -10.66
CA LEU A 47 4.15 3.28 -11.05
C LEU A 47 5.37 2.93 -10.17
N PRO A 48 6.60 3.05 -10.69
CA PRO A 48 7.81 2.83 -9.91
C PRO A 48 7.85 3.75 -8.68
N VAL A 49 8.31 3.25 -7.53
CA VAL A 49 8.45 4.03 -6.27
C VAL A 49 9.28 5.32 -6.46
N ARG A 50 10.21 5.29 -7.43
CA ARG A 50 11.12 6.40 -7.76
C ARG A 50 10.52 7.42 -8.74
N ASP A 51 9.32 7.18 -9.23
CA ASP A 51 8.65 8.12 -10.12
C ASP A 51 8.19 9.34 -9.30
N THR A 52 8.52 10.53 -9.80
CA THR A 52 8.17 11.80 -9.15
C THR A 52 6.70 12.17 -9.34
N ALA A 53 6.05 11.63 -10.37
CA ALA A 53 4.62 11.84 -10.64
C ALA A 53 3.73 10.86 -9.85
N LEU A 54 4.32 9.86 -9.21
CA LEU A 54 3.60 8.89 -8.39
C LEU A 54 2.95 9.60 -7.20
N ASP A 55 1.68 9.30 -6.98
CA ASP A 55 0.90 9.73 -5.84
C ASP A 55 0.23 8.52 -5.17
N ALA A 56 0.97 7.88 -4.25
CA ALA A 56 0.59 6.59 -3.65
C ALA A 56 0.13 6.68 -2.18
N LEU A 57 0.00 7.88 -1.61
CA LEU A 57 -0.32 8.05 -0.18
C LEU A 57 -1.82 8.13 0.09
N PHE A 58 -2.44 7.00 0.41
CA PHE A 58 -3.80 6.95 0.90
C PHE A 58 -3.89 7.44 2.35
N SER A 59 -4.97 8.14 2.67
CA SER A 59 -5.18 8.74 3.99
C SER A 59 -5.60 7.73 5.06
N SER A 60 -6.12 6.57 4.65
CA SER A 60 -6.56 5.50 5.54
C SER A 60 -6.32 4.12 4.95
N PHE A 61 -6.23 3.10 5.82
CA PHE A 61 -6.15 1.70 5.40
C PHE A 61 -7.36 1.29 4.54
N VAL A 62 -8.55 1.78 4.87
CA VAL A 62 -9.79 1.47 4.14
C VAL A 62 -9.73 1.99 2.70
N GLU A 63 -9.19 3.20 2.51
CA GLU A 63 -9.02 3.80 1.19
C GLU A 63 -8.02 2.99 0.34
N ALA A 64 -6.87 2.61 0.93
CA ALA A 64 -5.90 1.75 0.27
C ALA A 64 -6.47 0.36 -0.07
N HIS A 65 -7.25 -0.24 0.85
CA HIS A 65 -7.91 -1.52 0.65
C HIS A 65 -8.93 -1.48 -0.48
N THR A 66 -9.71 -0.39 -0.56
CA THR A 66 -10.67 -0.18 -1.63
C THR A 66 -9.97 -0.08 -2.98
N ALA A 67 -8.91 0.73 -3.08
CA ALA A 67 -8.14 0.89 -4.32
C ALA A 67 -7.48 -0.43 -4.76
N ALA A 68 -6.89 -1.18 -3.83
CA ALA A 68 -6.32 -2.50 -4.12
C ALA A 68 -7.38 -3.50 -4.62
N SER A 69 -8.56 -3.49 -4.00
CA SER A 69 -9.70 -4.34 -4.37
C SER A 69 -10.21 -4.01 -5.77
N GLU A 70 -10.34 -2.72 -6.09
CA GLU A 70 -10.77 -2.25 -7.41
C GLU A 70 -9.75 -2.65 -8.48
N TRP A 71 -8.46 -2.50 -8.20
CA TRP A 71 -7.42 -2.89 -9.15
C TRP A 71 -7.44 -4.39 -9.45
N LEU A 72 -7.57 -5.25 -8.43
CA LEU A 72 -7.66 -6.70 -8.63
C LEU A 72 -8.91 -7.10 -9.40
N CYS A 73 -10.05 -6.46 -9.12
CA CYS A 73 -11.28 -6.68 -9.84
C CYS A 73 -11.15 -6.30 -11.33
N ALA A 74 -10.46 -5.20 -11.63
CA ALA A 74 -10.22 -4.76 -13.01
C ALA A 74 -9.30 -5.72 -13.79
N HIS A 75 -8.45 -6.49 -13.11
CA HIS A 75 -7.47 -7.38 -13.71
C HIS A 75 -7.82 -8.88 -13.60
N ASP A 76 -9.00 -9.21 -13.08
CA ASP A 76 -9.50 -10.59 -12.90
C ASP A 76 -8.52 -11.51 -12.13
N LEU A 77 -7.82 -10.93 -11.15
CA LEU A 77 -6.86 -11.65 -10.33
C LEU A 77 -7.53 -12.22 -9.07
N SER A 78 -7.31 -13.51 -8.83
CA SER A 78 -7.87 -14.25 -7.69
C SER A 78 -7.33 -13.75 -6.35
N SER A 79 -8.21 -13.75 -5.35
CA SER A 79 -7.90 -13.35 -3.98
C SER A 79 -7.07 -14.36 -3.17
N GLU A 80 -6.56 -15.41 -3.79
CA GLU A 80 -5.73 -16.42 -3.09
C GLU A 80 -4.24 -16.31 -3.46
N THR A 81 -3.93 -15.58 -4.54
CA THR A 81 -2.57 -15.35 -5.03
C THR A 81 -2.45 -13.92 -5.53
N HIS A 82 -2.63 -12.94 -4.65
CA HIS A 82 -2.49 -11.54 -5.02
C HIS A 82 -1.07 -11.05 -4.74
N PRO A 83 -0.43 -10.39 -5.72
CA PRO A 83 0.89 -9.81 -5.54
C PRO A 83 0.78 -8.44 -4.85
N LEU A 84 -0.19 -8.18 -3.98
CA LEU A 84 -0.43 -6.84 -3.41
C LEU A 84 -0.31 -6.84 -1.88
N ALA A 85 0.27 -5.77 -1.32
CA ALA A 85 0.32 -5.54 0.12
C ALA A 85 0.09 -4.06 0.44
N ILE A 86 -0.63 -3.77 1.52
CA ILE A 86 -0.76 -2.41 2.06
C ILE A 86 0.35 -2.18 3.08
N VAL A 87 1.14 -1.14 2.88
CA VAL A 87 2.30 -0.83 3.70
C VAL A 87 2.28 0.63 4.19
N PRO A 88 2.85 0.92 5.36
CA PRO A 88 3.11 2.29 5.77
C PRO A 88 4.08 2.96 4.80
N ALA A 89 3.74 4.17 4.36
CA ALA A 89 4.56 4.95 3.45
C ALA A 89 4.63 6.42 3.88
N ALA A 90 5.68 7.08 3.44
CA ALA A 90 5.86 8.52 3.56
C ALA A 90 6.37 9.07 2.22
N PHE A 91 6.30 10.38 2.03
CA PHE A 91 6.96 11.05 0.91
C PHE A 91 8.22 11.73 1.41
N ASP A 92 9.36 11.46 0.76
CA ASP A 92 10.61 12.16 1.07
C ASP A 92 10.70 13.43 0.20
N PRO A 93 10.52 14.64 0.77
CA PRO A 93 10.58 15.88 -0.01
C PRO A 93 12.00 16.23 -0.46
N VAL A 94 13.04 15.65 0.15
CA VAL A 94 14.44 15.91 -0.25
C VAL A 94 14.79 15.04 -1.47
N LEU A 95 14.39 13.77 -1.44
CA LEU A 95 14.63 12.82 -2.53
C LEU A 95 13.52 12.80 -3.59
N GLN A 96 12.44 13.57 -3.38
CA GLN A 96 11.26 13.69 -4.25
C GLN A 96 10.67 12.34 -4.66
N ARG A 97 10.54 11.42 -3.69
CA ARG A 97 10.06 10.06 -3.96
C ARG A 97 9.32 9.46 -2.77
N HIS A 98 8.50 8.46 -3.05
CA HIS A 98 7.86 7.67 -2.01
C HIS A 98 8.87 6.79 -1.30
N ILE A 99 8.70 6.67 0.01
CA ILE A 99 9.57 5.88 0.87
C ILE A 99 8.71 4.90 1.66
N LEU A 100 8.90 3.61 1.40
CA LEU A 100 8.21 2.54 2.10
C LEU A 100 8.85 2.34 3.47
N ILE A 101 8.03 2.16 4.50
CA ILE A 101 8.48 1.99 5.87
C ILE A 101 8.22 0.55 6.26
N TYR A 102 9.25 -0.27 6.03
CA TYR A 102 9.25 -1.65 6.49
C TYR A 102 9.69 -1.68 7.95
N GLY A 103 8.71 -1.50 8.84
CA GLY A 103 8.83 -1.82 10.25
C GLY A 103 8.20 -3.18 10.48
N VAL A 104 9.03 -4.23 10.41
CA VAL A 104 8.61 -5.62 10.66
C VAL A 104 7.88 -5.65 11.99
N LEU A 105 6.58 -6.00 11.98
CA LEU A 105 5.87 -6.47 13.17
C LEU A 105 6.82 -7.43 13.86
N ARG A 106 7.25 -7.13 15.09
CA ARG A 106 7.94 -8.13 15.89
C ARG A 106 6.98 -9.31 15.98
N THR A 107 7.24 -10.37 15.21
CA THR A 107 6.77 -11.70 15.55
C THR A 107 7.40 -11.96 16.91
N GLN A 108 6.62 -11.72 17.96
CA GLN A 108 7.03 -12.06 19.31
C GLN A 108 7.34 -13.57 19.28
N PRO A 109 8.48 -14.00 19.84
CA PRO A 109 8.98 -15.37 19.71
C PRO A 109 8.02 -16.42 20.29
#